data_AF-A0A093IV01-F1
#
_entry.id   AF-A0A093IV01-F1
#
_cell.length_a   1.000
_cell.length_b   1.000
_cell.length_c   1.000
_cell.angle_alpha   90.00
_cell.angle_beta   90.00
_cell.angle_gamma   90.00
#
_symmetry.space_group_name_H-M   'P 1'
#
loop_
_entity.id
_entity.type
_entity.pdbx_description
1 polymer ?
#
loop_
_entity_poly.entity_id
_entity_poly.type
_entity_poly.pdbx_seq_one_letter_code
_entity_poly.pdbx_strand_id
1 'polypeptide(L)' 'MKITGAFVLLALAVLCLAMIMSLQVDCSEYRRLERGRPIYCERLYQPFCGSDGKTYNNKCSFCKAVL' A
#
# COMPACT_ATOMS: atom_id res chain seq x y z
N MET A 1 30.13 -26.09 -9.33
CA MET A 1 28.83 -26.26 -8.63
C MET A 1 28.52 -25.19 -7.58
N LYS A 2 29.23 -24.04 -7.54
CA LYS A 2 28.96 -22.95 -6.58
C LYS A 2 28.11 -21.80 -7.17
N ILE A 3 28.22 -21.59 -8.48
CA ILE A 3 27.62 -20.48 -9.20
C ILE A 3 26.11 -20.66 -9.42
N THR A 4 25.66 -21.90 -9.67
CA THR A 4 24.23 -22.25 -9.81
C THR A 4 23.43 -21.97 -8.54
N GLY A 5 24.00 -22.20 -7.36
CA GLY A 5 23.33 -21.89 -6.08
C GLY A 5 23.15 -20.39 -5.85
N ALA A 6 24.15 -19.57 -6.23
CA ALA A 6 24.07 -18.12 -6.11
C ALA A 6 22.97 -17.52 -7.00
N PHE A 7 22.81 -18.03 -8.22
CA PHE A 7 21.75 -17.59 -9.13
C PHE A 7 20.34 -17.93 -8.61
N VAL A 8 20.16 -19.11 -8.03
CA VAL A 8 18.88 -19.51 -7.42
C VAL A 8 18.54 -18.63 -6.22
N LEU A 9 19.53 -18.34 -5.36
CA LEU A 9 19.34 -17.46 -4.20
C LEU A 9 19.00 -16.01 -4.62
N LEU A 10 19.69 -15.47 -5.62
CA LEU A 10 19.40 -14.15 -6.17
C LEU A 10 18.00 -14.09 -6.79
N ALA A 11 17.61 -15.12 -7.56
CA ALA A 11 16.28 -15.19 -8.14
C ALA A 11 15.18 -15.22 -7.07
N LEU A 12 15.34 -16.03 -6.01
CA LEU A 12 14.40 -16.09 -4.88
C LEU A 12 14.30 -14.74 -4.13
N ALA A 13 15.42 -14.05 -3.93
CA ALA A 13 15.43 -12.73 -3.31
C ALA A 13 14.68 -11.69 -4.17
N VAL A 14 14.90 -11.69 -5.49
CA VAL A 14 14.20 -10.80 -6.42
C VAL A 14 12.70 -11.10 -6.47
N LEU A 15 12.31 -12.38 -6.49
CA LEU A 15 10.91 -12.81 -6.39
C LEU A 15 10.27 -12.35 -5.07
N CYS A 16 10.98 -12.48 -3.95
CA CYS A 16 10.51 -12.02 -2.64
C CYS A 16 10.31 -10.50 -2.61
N LEU A 17 11.27 -9.73 -3.12
CA LEU A 17 11.18 -8.27 -3.21
C LEU A 17 10.01 -7.82 -4.11
N ALA A 18 9.77 -8.51 -5.22
CA ALA A 18 8.64 -8.23 -6.11
C ALA A 18 7.28 -8.48 -5.44
N MET A 19 7.18 -9.49 -4.57
CA MET A 19 5.95 -9.81 -3.81
C MET A 19 5.70 -8.84 -2.64
N ILE A 20 6.77 -8.29 -2.03
CA ILE A 20 6.66 -7.30 -0.94
C ILE A 20 6.24 -5.92 -1.48
N MET A 21 6.60 -5.59 -2.72
CA MET A 21 6.31 -4.29 -3.35
C MET A 21 4.91 -4.15 -3.96
N SER A 22 4.12 -5.24 -4.06
CA SER A 22 2.86 -5.25 -4.82
C SER A 22 1.61 -4.84 -4.05
N LEU A 23 1.71 -4.41 -2.78
CA LEU A 23 0.58 -3.89 -2.02
C LEU A 23 0.56 -2.35 -1.97
N GLN A 24 0.64 -1.69 -3.13
CA GLN A 24 0.36 -0.26 -3.16
C GLN A 24 -1.16 -0.03 -3.14
N VAL A 25 -1.62 0.71 -2.14
CA VAL A 25 -3.04 1.07 -1.97
C VAL A 25 -3.39 2.15 -2.99
N ASP A 26 -4.31 1.87 -3.90
CA ASP A 26 -4.79 2.88 -4.86
C ASP A 26 -5.75 3.87 -4.21
N CYS A 27 -5.30 5.13 -4.12
CA CYS A 27 -6.06 6.30 -3.65
C CYS A 27 -6.45 7.27 -4.79
N SER A 28 -6.29 6.88 -6.06
CA SER A 28 -6.54 7.72 -7.23
C SER A 28 -7.99 8.22 -7.32
N GLU A 29 -8.95 7.44 -6.83
CA GLU A 29 -10.36 7.81 -6.70
C GLU A 29 -10.53 9.07 -5.81
N TYR A 30 -9.86 9.11 -4.67
CA TYR A 30 -9.96 10.22 -3.71
C TYR A 30 -9.17 11.45 -4.15
N ARG A 31 -8.07 11.28 -4.91
CA ARG A 31 -7.34 12.41 -5.52
C ARG A 31 -8.22 13.27 -6.44
N ARG A 32 -9.24 12.71 -7.08
CA ARG A 32 -10.16 13.51 -7.91
C ARG A 32 -11.02 14.47 -7.09
N LEU A 33 -11.21 14.20 -5.80
CA LEU A 33 -11.97 15.05 -4.87
C LEU A 33 -11.12 16.22 -4.35
N GLU A 34 -9.79 16.08 -4.33
CA GLU A 34 -8.78 16.99 -3.76
C GLU A 34 -8.42 18.22 -4.61
N ARG A 35 -9.02 18.46 -5.78
CA ARG A 35 -8.75 19.69 -6.55
C ARG A 35 -9.32 20.93 -5.83
N GLY A 36 -8.65 21.36 -4.76
CA GLY A 36 -8.99 22.49 -3.90
C GLY A 36 -10.16 22.24 -2.94
N ARG A 37 -10.58 20.99 -2.72
CA ARG A 37 -11.71 20.64 -1.83
C ARG A 37 -11.34 19.57 -0.82
N PRO A 38 -11.89 19.61 0.40
CA PRO A 38 -11.62 18.60 1.42
C PRO A 38 -12.24 17.25 1.07
N ILE A 39 -11.51 16.16 1.31
CA ILE A 39 -12.06 14.79 1.26
C ILE A 39 -13.04 14.58 2.43
N TYR A 40 -14.29 14.23 2.09
CA TYR A 40 -15.30 13.76 3.03
C TYR A 40 -15.38 12.23 2.99
N CYS A 41 -15.21 11.59 4.14
CA CYS A 41 -15.32 10.15 4.29
C CYS A 41 -16.58 9.80 5.07
N GLU A 42 -17.24 8.71 4.66
CA GLU A 42 -18.31 8.13 5.46
C GLU A 42 -17.77 7.66 6.81
N ARG A 43 -18.60 7.76 7.85
CA ARG A 43 -18.28 7.30 9.22
C ARG A 43 -18.56 5.81 9.39
N LEU A 44 -18.22 5.02 8.36
CA LEU A 44 -18.32 3.57 8.39
C LEU A 44 -17.01 2.99 8.95
N TYR A 45 -17.14 2.07 9.91
CA TYR A 45 -15.98 1.38 10.47
C TYR A 45 -15.65 0.12 9.66
N GLN A 46 -14.57 0.20 8.91
CA GLN A 46 -13.94 -0.87 8.10
C GLN A 46 -12.43 -0.77 8.29
N PRO A 47 -11.87 -1.32 9.40
CA PRO A 47 -10.52 -1.01 9.84
C PRO A 47 -9.49 -1.30 8.74
N PHE A 48 -8.61 -0.32 8.50
CA PHE A 48 -7.58 -0.38 7.49
C PHE A 48 -6.20 -0.23 8.13
N CYS A 49 -5.35 -1.25 8.03
CA CYS A 49 -4.02 -1.23 8.61
C CYS A 49 -3.01 -0.61 7.64
N GLY A 50 -2.41 0.51 8.03
CA GLY A 50 -1.31 1.14 7.31
C GLY A 50 0.03 0.45 7.59
N SER A 51 0.98 0.60 6.66
CA SER A 51 2.37 0.19 6.85
C SER A 51 3.11 1.03 7.89
N ASP A 52 2.53 2.17 8.30
CA ASP A 52 2.96 3.02 9.40
C ASP A 52 2.58 2.45 10.78
N GLY A 53 1.94 1.28 10.82
CA GLY A 53 1.48 0.63 12.06
C GLY A 53 0.22 1.26 12.64
N LYS A 54 -0.42 2.21 11.95
CA LYS A 54 -1.68 2.81 12.39
C LYS A 54 -2.87 2.10 11.78
N THR A 55 -3.95 2.01 12.55
CA THR A 55 -5.25 1.56 12.05
C THR A 55 -6.12 2.77 11.76
N TYR A 56 -6.63 2.85 10.54
CA TYR A 56 -7.55 3.87 10.07
C TYR A 56 -8.97 3.33 10.09
N ASN A 57 -9.96 4.19 10.31
CA ASN A 57 -11.37 3.78 10.38
C ASN A 57 -11.86 3.10 9.10
N ASN A 58 -11.37 3.53 7.94
CA ASN A 58 -11.66 2.97 6.62
C ASN A 58 -10.61 3.41 5.58
N LYS A 59 -10.68 2.82 4.38
CA LYS A 59 -9.79 3.14 3.25
C LYS A 59 -9.81 4.63 2.90
N CYS A 60 -10.97 5.29 2.95
CA CYS A 60 -11.07 6.73 2.69
C CYS A 60 -10.28 7.54 3.73
N SER A 61 -10.41 7.19 5.02
CA SER A 61 -9.69 7.86 6.10
C SER A 61 -8.17 7.68 5.99
N PHE A 62 -7.72 6.50 5.53
CA PHE A 62 -6.33 6.26 5.17
C PHE A 62 -5.90 7.14 3.99
N CYS A 63 -6.61 7.09 2.86
CA CYS A 63 -6.28 7.88 1.67
C CYS A 63 -6.29 9.39 1.92
N LYS A 64 -7.18 9.89 2.78
CA LYS A 64 -7.21 11.28 3.22
C LYS A 64 -5.97 11.70 4.02
N ALA A 65 -5.34 10.76 4.73
CA ALA A 65 -4.16 11.05 5.54
C ALA A 65 -2.84 11.00 4.75
N VAL A 66 -2.83 10.33 3.59
CA VAL A 66 -1.62 10.10 2.77
C VAL A 66 -1.60 10.84 1.42
N LEU A 67 -2.74 11.41 1.00
CA LEU A 67 -2.83 12.35 -0.13
C LEU A 67 -2.54 13.77 0.35
#